data_AF-A0A971Z1J9-F1
#
_entry.id   AF-A0A971Z1J9-F1
#
_cell.length_a   1.000
_cell.length_b   1.000
_cell.length_c   1.000
_cell.angle_alpha   90.00
_cell.angle_beta   90.00
_cell.angle_gamma   90.00
#
_symmetry.space_group_name_H-M   'P 1'
#
loop_
_entity.id
_entity.type
_entity.pdbx_description
1 polymer ?
#
loop_
_entity_poly.entity_id
_entity_poly.type
_entity_poly.pdbx_seq_one_letter_code
_entity_poly.pdbx_strand_id
1 'polypeptide(L)'
;MPAVLPLGTDWTEKVTYKYSLTQEMVWSLHVLSDSSHHQDRLDWCLRVGRELPGELAADLEHLGTNFGQWSCVLQLVEAIEGEKLFPWQRVSTELSEMGQALFVYFMLGREVKVGELIRFIRQPALMEQFLEKYPHLGDPELIRGLLADPERVRSKLLEVLEQYWGLIFEREAKKLEPLFYTSLQEKIKLAQTGGLEALLGSLGLGIRLVHDRLVGRAIVGEEAT
;
A
#
# COMPACT_ATOMS: atom_id res chain seq x y z
N MET A 1 -15.18 -28.85 1.67
CA MET A 1 -16.01 -27.84 0.98
C MET A 1 -15.86 -26.53 1.75
N PRO A 2 -15.57 -25.39 1.10
CA PRO A 2 -15.56 -24.11 1.80
C PRO A 2 -16.95 -23.83 2.37
N ALA A 3 -17.01 -23.39 3.63
CA ALA A 3 -18.26 -23.01 4.26
C ALA A 3 -18.83 -21.79 3.53
N VAL A 4 -19.96 -21.99 2.84
CA VAL A 4 -20.76 -20.89 2.29
C VAL A 4 -21.47 -20.27 3.48
N LEU A 5 -20.98 -19.12 3.94
CA LEU A 5 -21.64 -18.37 5.01
C LEU A 5 -22.81 -17.61 4.39
N PRO A 6 -24.07 -17.91 4.76
CA PRO A 6 -25.19 -17.10 4.32
C PRO A 6 -24.97 -15.67 4.84
N LEU A 7 -25.14 -14.68 3.96
CA LEU A 7 -25.22 -13.26 4.33
C LEU A 7 -26.51 -13.03 5.13
N GLY A 8 -26.54 -13.53 6.36
CA GLY A 8 -27.65 -13.40 7.30
C GLY A 8 -27.60 -12.07 8.03
N THR A 9 -28.76 -11.41 8.07
CA THR A 9 -29.22 -10.27 8.89
C THR A 9 -28.17 -9.48 9.68
N ASP A 10 -28.07 -8.20 9.29
CA ASP A 10 -27.36 -7.07 9.88
C ASP A 10 -25.82 -7.15 9.95
N TRP A 11 -25.19 -7.08 8.78
CA TRP A 11 -23.75 -6.84 8.65
C TRP A 11 -23.39 -5.36 8.76
N THR A 12 -24.36 -4.45 8.88
CA THR A 12 -24.04 -3.01 8.91
C THR A 12 -23.21 -2.65 10.14
N GLU A 13 -23.37 -3.37 11.25
CA GLU A 13 -22.54 -3.25 12.46
C GLU A 13 -21.11 -3.80 12.31
N LYS A 14 -20.80 -4.52 11.22
CA LYS A 14 -19.48 -5.17 11.01
C LYS A 14 -18.68 -4.59 9.84
N VAL A 15 -19.24 -3.66 9.09
CA VAL A 15 -18.58 -3.04 7.93
C VAL A 15 -18.11 -1.65 8.32
N THR A 16 -16.78 -1.46 8.33
CA THR A 16 -16.17 -0.15 8.56
C THR A 16 -15.71 0.43 7.23
N TYR A 17 -16.02 1.71 7.02
CA TYR A 17 -15.58 2.47 5.87
C TYR A 17 -14.42 3.36 6.28
N LYS A 18 -13.31 3.26 5.56
CA LYS A 18 -12.08 4.01 5.83
C LYS A 18 -11.57 4.65 4.55
N TYR A 19 -11.13 5.90 4.65
CA TYR A 19 -10.43 6.62 3.60
C TYR A 19 -9.17 7.25 4.21
N SER A 20 -7.98 6.80 3.79
CA SER A 20 -6.71 7.32 4.28
C SER A 20 -5.95 8.05 3.19
N LEU A 21 -5.72 9.35 3.39
CA LEU A 21 -4.85 10.13 2.50
C LEU A 21 -3.43 9.58 2.42
N THR A 22 -2.92 9.00 3.51
CA THR A 22 -1.58 8.42 3.52
C THR A 22 -1.51 7.16 2.67
N GLN A 23 -2.54 6.30 2.74
CA GLN A 23 -2.61 5.13 1.86
C GLN A 23 -2.79 5.54 0.40
N GLU A 24 -3.65 6.53 0.11
CA GLU A 24 -3.80 7.08 -1.24
C GLU A 24 -2.49 7.67 -1.79
N MET A 25 -1.68 8.30 -0.94
CA MET A 25 -0.34 8.76 -1.32
C MET A 25 0.53 7.60 -1.79
N VAL A 26 0.61 6.54 -0.99
CA VAL A 26 1.42 5.35 -1.33
C VAL A 26 0.87 4.63 -2.57
N TRP A 27 -0.46 4.52 -2.71
CA TRP A 27 -1.09 4.00 -3.92
C TRP A 27 -0.76 4.82 -5.16
N SER A 28 -0.71 6.14 -5.04
CA SER A 28 -0.32 7.00 -6.17
C SER A 28 1.14 6.75 -6.59
N LEU A 29 2.03 6.41 -5.65
CA LEU A 29 3.41 6.02 -5.95
C LEU A 29 3.48 4.66 -6.67
N HIS A 30 2.66 3.69 -6.27
CA HIS A 30 2.49 2.43 -7.00
C HIS A 30 2.11 2.69 -8.47
N VAL A 31 1.09 3.53 -8.69
CA VAL A 31 0.65 3.93 -10.04
C VAL A 31 1.75 4.65 -10.83
N LEU A 32 2.56 5.49 -10.18
CA LEU A 32 3.69 6.16 -10.84
C LEU A 32 4.80 5.18 -11.23
N SER A 33 5.08 4.20 -10.36
CA SER A 33 6.16 3.21 -10.60
C SER A 33 5.84 2.26 -11.76
N ASP A 34 4.56 1.98 -12.02
CA ASP A 34 4.13 1.16 -13.14
C ASP A 34 2.81 1.65 -13.73
N SER A 35 2.90 2.73 -14.50
CA SER A 35 1.72 3.31 -15.16
C SER A 35 1.12 2.44 -16.26
N SER A 36 1.80 1.38 -16.72
CA SER A 36 1.37 0.56 -17.84
C SER A 36 0.07 -0.21 -17.56
N HIS A 37 -0.14 -0.58 -16.30
CA HIS A 37 -1.35 -1.23 -15.80
C HIS A 37 -2.46 -0.24 -15.40
N HIS A 38 -2.19 1.06 -15.48
CA HIS A 38 -3.10 2.13 -15.05
C HIS A 38 -3.32 3.16 -16.18
N GLN A 39 -3.75 2.69 -17.35
CA GLN A 39 -3.91 3.52 -18.56
C GLN A 39 -4.80 4.76 -18.33
N ASP A 40 -5.87 4.64 -17.53
CA ASP A 40 -6.76 5.75 -17.16
C ASP A 40 -6.07 6.85 -16.33
N ARG A 41 -4.86 6.59 -15.85
CA ARG A 41 -4.03 7.51 -15.05
C ARG A 41 -2.78 7.99 -15.81
N LEU A 42 -2.57 7.58 -17.05
CA LEU A 42 -1.36 7.90 -17.80
C LEU A 42 -1.12 9.41 -17.93
N ASP A 43 -2.15 10.20 -18.23
CA ASP A 43 -2.04 11.66 -18.30
C ASP A 43 -1.60 12.28 -16.97
N TRP A 44 -2.09 11.72 -15.86
CA TRP A 44 -1.67 12.15 -14.52
C TRP A 44 -0.21 11.76 -14.26
N CYS A 45 0.21 10.53 -14.58
CA CYS A 45 1.59 10.08 -14.46
C CYS A 45 2.56 10.94 -15.29
N LEU A 46 2.20 11.26 -16.54
CA LEU A 46 3.02 12.09 -17.42
C LEU A 46 3.15 13.54 -16.90
N ARG A 47 2.08 14.10 -16.32
CA ARG A 47 2.13 15.41 -15.69
C ARG A 47 3.03 15.40 -14.46
N VAL A 48 2.82 14.46 -13.55
CA VAL A 48 3.63 14.34 -12.32
C VAL A 48 5.09 14.09 -12.65
N GLY A 49 5.39 13.23 -13.63
CA GLY A 49 6.76 12.96 -14.07
C GLY A 49 7.50 14.19 -14.62
N ARG A 50 6.79 15.19 -15.15
CA ARG A 50 7.38 16.47 -15.57
C ARG A 50 7.60 17.45 -14.41
N GLU A 51 6.87 17.28 -13.31
CA GLU A 51 6.94 18.13 -12.13
C GLU A 51 7.97 17.60 -11.09
N LEU A 52 8.26 16.30 -11.10
CA LEU A 52 9.20 15.68 -10.17
C LEU A 52 10.65 16.13 -10.43
N PRO A 53 11.37 16.61 -9.41
CA PRO A 53 12.82 16.80 -9.50
C PRO A 53 13.51 15.47 -9.85
N GLY A 54 14.57 15.53 -10.67
CA GLY A 54 15.25 14.33 -11.16
C GLY A 54 15.82 13.44 -10.06
N GLU A 55 16.33 14.02 -8.97
CA GLU A 55 16.81 13.27 -7.81
C GLU A 55 15.67 12.53 -7.10
N LEU A 56 14.55 13.20 -6.85
CA LEU A 56 13.37 12.59 -6.23
C LEU A 56 12.78 11.49 -7.12
N ALA A 57 12.72 11.69 -8.44
CA ALA A 57 12.25 10.68 -9.38
C ALA A 57 13.12 9.41 -9.33
N ALA A 58 14.44 9.56 -9.31
CA ALA A 58 15.38 8.44 -9.20
C ALA A 58 15.22 7.70 -7.86
N ASP A 59 15.04 8.42 -6.76
CA ASP A 59 14.81 7.83 -5.44
C ASP A 59 13.48 7.06 -5.37
N LEU A 60 12.40 7.61 -5.95
CA LEU A 60 11.10 6.96 -6.05
C LEU A 60 11.18 5.68 -6.88
N GLU A 61 11.86 5.72 -8.03
CA GLU A 61 12.07 4.55 -8.89
C GLU A 61 12.88 3.48 -8.17
N HIS A 62 13.96 3.87 -7.49
CA HIS A 62 14.79 2.97 -6.70
C HIS A 62 13.97 2.29 -5.59
N LEU A 63 13.23 3.04 -4.78
CA LEU A 63 12.42 2.48 -3.70
C LEU A 63 11.27 1.60 -4.23
N GLY A 64 10.59 2.03 -5.29
CA GLY A 64 9.50 1.28 -5.92
C GLY A 64 9.96 -0.06 -6.48
N THR A 65 11.09 -0.08 -7.20
CA THR A 65 11.65 -1.30 -7.80
C THR A 65 12.10 -2.30 -6.74
N ASN A 66 12.64 -1.80 -5.63
CA ASN A 66 13.34 -2.63 -4.65
C ASN A 66 12.47 -3.09 -3.48
N PHE A 67 11.32 -2.45 -3.24
CA PHE A 67 10.44 -2.75 -2.11
C PHE A 67 9.01 -3.05 -2.56
N GLY A 68 8.90 -3.97 -3.53
CA GLY A 68 7.63 -4.58 -3.94
C GLY A 68 6.64 -3.60 -4.56
N GLN A 69 7.11 -2.68 -5.42
CA GLN A 69 6.26 -1.67 -6.07
C GLN A 69 5.39 -0.91 -5.06
N TRP A 70 5.98 -0.49 -3.95
CA TRP A 70 5.33 0.22 -2.83
C TRP A 70 4.35 -0.61 -1.98
N SER A 71 4.09 -1.87 -2.32
CA SER A 71 3.20 -2.74 -1.53
C SER A 71 3.71 -2.99 -0.10
N CYS A 72 5.03 -3.08 0.09
CA CYS A 72 5.64 -3.21 1.42
C CYS A 72 5.42 -1.95 2.27
N VAL A 73 5.54 -0.77 1.65
CA VAL A 73 5.29 0.52 2.30
C VAL A 73 3.81 0.70 2.62
N LEU A 74 2.91 0.23 1.76
CA LEU A 74 1.46 0.26 2.02
C LEU A 74 1.11 -0.58 3.25
N GLN A 75 1.62 -1.81 3.34
CA GLN A 75 1.40 -2.67 4.52
C GLN A 75 1.96 -2.04 5.80
N LEU A 76 3.07 -1.33 5.70
CA LEU A 76 3.64 -0.58 6.82
C LEU A 76 2.67 0.53 7.29
N VAL A 77 2.16 1.34 6.36
CA VAL A 77 1.19 2.42 6.66
C VAL A 77 -0.10 1.84 7.25
N GLU A 78 -0.62 0.75 6.69
CA GLU A 78 -1.79 0.05 7.21
C GLU A 78 -1.58 -0.42 8.65
N ALA A 79 -0.39 -0.92 8.98
CA ALA A 79 -0.05 -1.35 10.33
C ALA A 79 0.03 -0.19 11.34
N ILE A 80 0.52 0.99 10.91
CA ILE A 80 0.54 2.20 11.73
C ILE A 80 -0.88 2.68 12.03
N GLU A 81 -1.71 2.76 11.00
CA GLU A 81 -3.04 3.33 11.13
C GLU A 81 -4.02 2.37 11.82
N GLY A 82 -3.94 1.07 11.52
CA GLY A 82 -4.92 0.08 11.96
C GLY A 82 -6.35 0.52 11.61
N GLU A 83 -7.24 0.48 12.60
CA GLU A 83 -8.64 0.94 12.48
C GLU A 83 -8.78 2.48 12.51
N LYS A 84 -7.74 3.20 12.93
CA LYS A 84 -7.77 4.66 13.02
C LYS A 84 -7.33 5.28 11.70
N LEU A 85 -7.66 6.56 11.55
CA LEU A 85 -7.19 7.40 10.46
C LEU A 85 -6.28 8.48 11.03
N PHE A 86 -5.10 8.58 10.44
CA PHE A 86 -4.11 9.55 10.87
C PHE A 86 -3.73 10.48 9.71
N PRO A 87 -3.53 11.78 9.99
CA PRO A 87 -2.92 12.67 9.01
C PRO A 87 -1.48 12.21 8.73
N TRP A 88 -0.97 12.57 7.56
CA TRP A 88 0.38 12.22 7.13
C TRP A 88 1.44 12.52 8.21
N GLN A 89 1.36 13.67 8.88
CA GLN A 89 2.31 14.08 9.92
C GLN A 89 2.36 13.12 11.11
N ARG A 90 1.22 12.49 11.45
CA ARG A 90 1.20 11.48 12.51
C ARG A 90 1.77 10.16 12.00
N VAL A 91 1.42 9.75 10.77
CA VAL A 91 2.00 8.52 10.18
C VAL A 91 3.51 8.63 10.02
N SER A 92 4.04 9.77 9.57
CA SER A 92 5.48 9.99 9.42
C SER A 92 6.22 9.97 10.76
N THR A 93 5.60 10.52 11.82
CA THR A 93 6.12 10.40 13.20
C THR A 93 6.15 8.94 13.66
N GLU A 94 5.06 8.20 13.49
CA GLU A 94 5.00 6.79 13.90
C GLU A 94 5.99 5.92 13.11
N LEU A 95 6.17 6.20 11.81
CA LEU A 95 7.17 5.54 10.99
C LEU A 95 8.58 5.89 11.46
N SER A 96 8.86 7.13 11.85
CA SER A 96 10.20 7.53 12.32
C SER A 96 10.55 6.94 13.69
N GLU A 97 9.56 6.67 14.53
CA GLU A 97 9.71 6.06 15.85
C GLU A 97 9.61 4.51 15.82
N MET A 98 9.26 3.92 14.66
CA MET A 98 9.09 2.48 14.51
C MET A 98 10.38 1.72 14.79
N GLY A 99 10.31 0.72 15.67
CA GLY A 99 11.43 -0.15 15.98
C GLY A 99 12.01 -0.84 14.74
N GLN A 100 13.34 -0.86 14.61
CA GLN A 100 14.07 -1.36 13.44
C GLN A 100 13.62 -2.74 12.96
N ALA A 101 13.42 -3.69 13.87
CA ALA A 101 13.01 -5.04 13.50
C ALA A 101 11.59 -5.07 12.88
N LEU A 102 10.70 -4.19 13.33
CA LEU A 102 9.35 -4.07 12.77
C LEU A 102 9.38 -3.36 11.42
N PHE A 103 10.22 -2.33 11.27
CA PHE A 103 10.45 -1.67 9.99
C PHE A 103 10.96 -2.67 8.94
N VAL A 104 12.04 -3.39 9.25
CA VAL A 104 12.60 -4.42 8.36
C VAL A 104 11.58 -5.52 8.06
N TYR A 105 10.78 -5.94 9.05
CA TYR A 105 9.71 -6.92 8.85
C TYR A 105 8.74 -6.53 7.74
N PHE A 106 8.30 -5.27 7.71
CA PHE A 106 7.42 -4.79 6.65
C PHE A 106 8.15 -4.58 5.32
N MET A 107 9.37 -4.06 5.35
CA MET A 107 10.17 -3.85 4.12
C MET A 107 10.55 -5.17 3.42
N LEU A 108 10.56 -6.28 4.15
CA LEU A 108 10.76 -7.64 3.62
C LEU A 108 9.44 -8.37 3.34
N GLY A 109 8.33 -7.65 3.14
CA GLY A 109 7.05 -8.27 2.77
C GLY A 109 6.47 -9.22 3.82
N ARG A 110 6.88 -9.10 5.09
CA ARG A 110 6.42 -9.92 6.23
C ARG A 110 6.82 -11.40 6.16
N GLU A 111 7.80 -11.73 5.33
CA GLU A 111 8.21 -13.12 5.08
C GLU A 111 9.13 -13.69 6.17
N VAL A 112 9.78 -12.81 6.96
CA VAL A 112 10.69 -13.18 8.04
C VAL A 112 10.08 -12.88 9.40
N LYS A 113 10.23 -13.79 10.36
CA LYS A 113 9.73 -13.55 11.73
C LYS A 113 10.49 -12.42 12.42
N VAL A 114 9.78 -11.51 13.08
CA VAL A 114 10.37 -10.39 13.85
C VAL A 114 11.44 -10.86 14.85
N GLY A 115 11.22 -11.98 15.54
CA GLY A 115 12.20 -12.54 16.48
C GLY A 115 13.53 -12.95 15.82
N GLU A 116 13.49 -13.40 14.57
CA GLU A 116 14.71 -13.67 13.80
C GLU A 116 15.41 -12.36 13.42
N LEU A 117 14.66 -11.35 12.96
CA LEU A 117 15.19 -10.03 12.62
C LEU A 117 15.86 -9.33 13.82
N ILE A 118 15.27 -9.42 15.01
CA ILE A 118 15.88 -8.91 16.26
C ILE A 118 17.24 -9.56 16.49
N ARG A 119 17.38 -10.88 16.25
CA ARG A 119 18.65 -11.59 16.41
C ARG A 119 19.68 -11.11 15.39
N PHE A 120 19.29 -10.93 14.12
CA PHE A 120 20.19 -10.47 13.06
C PHE A 120 20.66 -9.03 13.26
N ILE A 121 19.75 -8.11 13.59
CA ILE A 121 20.08 -6.71 13.89
C ILE A 121 21.10 -6.62 15.04
N ARG A 122 21.03 -7.54 16.02
CA ARG A 122 22.00 -7.61 17.13
C ARG A 122 23.29 -8.37 16.80
N GLN A 123 23.30 -9.17 15.73
CA GLN A 123 24.44 -10.02 15.36
C GLN A 123 24.68 -9.97 13.84
N PRO A 124 25.27 -8.87 13.33
CA PRO A 124 25.52 -8.69 11.89
C PRO A 124 26.39 -9.80 11.26
N ALA A 125 27.18 -10.51 12.07
CA ALA A 125 27.98 -11.65 11.61
C ALA A 125 27.13 -12.80 11.01
N LEU A 126 25.83 -12.84 11.27
CA LEU A 126 24.91 -13.84 10.72
C LEU A 126 24.29 -13.42 9.37
N MET A 127 24.70 -12.29 8.77
CA MET A 127 24.15 -11.74 7.54
C MET A 127 24.17 -12.73 6.37
N GLU A 128 25.32 -13.34 6.09
CA GLU A 128 25.45 -14.22 4.92
C GLU A 128 24.58 -15.47 5.07
N GLN A 129 24.49 -16.04 6.28
CA GLN A 129 23.58 -17.14 6.58
C GLN A 129 22.10 -16.74 6.39
N PHE A 130 21.75 -15.49 6.71
CA PHE A 130 20.41 -14.97 6.48
C PHE A 130 20.08 -14.91 4.99
N LEU A 131 20.98 -14.35 4.18
CA LEU A 131 20.79 -14.21 2.74
C LEU A 131 20.71 -15.58 2.06
N GLU A 132 21.52 -16.55 2.49
CA GLU A 132 21.45 -17.94 2.01
C GLU A 132 20.11 -18.62 2.38
N LYS A 133 19.57 -18.33 3.56
CA LYS A 133 18.28 -18.88 4.02
C LYS A 133 17.09 -18.27 3.27
N TYR A 134 17.20 -17.02 2.84
CA TYR A 134 16.11 -16.26 2.23
C TYR A 134 16.48 -15.66 0.85
N PRO A 135 16.84 -16.49 -0.15
CA PRO A 135 17.30 -16.01 -1.45
C PRO A 135 16.21 -15.35 -2.31
N HIS A 136 14.94 -15.48 -1.91
CA HIS A 136 13.78 -14.97 -2.64
C HIS A 136 13.35 -13.56 -2.22
N LEU A 137 13.93 -12.99 -1.16
CA LEU A 137 13.53 -11.68 -0.64
C LEU A 137 13.90 -10.49 -1.55
N GLY A 138 14.73 -10.72 -2.58
CA GLY A 138 15.15 -9.70 -3.52
C GLY A 138 16.67 -9.70 -3.72
N ASP A 139 17.19 -8.56 -4.17
CA ASP A 139 18.63 -8.36 -4.39
C ASP A 139 19.41 -8.47 -3.06
N PRO A 140 20.35 -9.42 -2.92
CA PRO A 140 21.15 -9.60 -1.71
C PRO A 140 21.87 -8.33 -1.24
N GLU A 141 22.33 -7.46 -2.14
CA GLU A 141 23.02 -6.22 -1.74
C GLU A 141 22.07 -5.23 -1.09
N LEU A 142 20.84 -5.15 -1.58
CA LEU A 142 19.82 -4.28 -0.99
C LEU A 142 19.35 -4.80 0.36
N ILE A 143 19.14 -6.12 0.46
CA ILE A 143 18.80 -6.74 1.73
C ILE A 143 19.94 -6.56 2.74
N ARG A 144 21.20 -6.71 2.31
CA ARG A 144 22.38 -6.43 3.14
C ARG A 144 22.40 -4.98 3.60
N GLY A 145 22.14 -4.02 2.71
CA GLY A 145 22.04 -2.60 3.04
C GLY A 145 20.95 -2.30 4.07
N LEU A 146 19.74 -2.83 3.86
CA LEU A 146 18.61 -2.71 4.77
C LEU A 146 18.90 -3.28 6.15
N LEU A 147 19.55 -4.45 6.23
CA LEU A 147 19.85 -5.09 7.51
C LEU A 147 21.05 -4.49 8.23
N ALA A 148 22.03 -3.97 7.49
CA ALA A 148 23.21 -3.32 8.06
C ALA A 148 22.88 -1.96 8.69
N ASP A 149 21.99 -1.19 8.06
CA ASP A 149 21.56 0.12 8.56
C ASP A 149 20.07 0.39 8.25
N PRO A 150 19.15 -0.22 9.02
CA PRO A 150 17.71 -0.01 8.83
C PRO A 150 17.30 1.46 8.99
N GLU A 151 18.00 2.20 9.86
CA GLU A 151 17.72 3.60 10.14
C GLU A 151 17.98 4.47 8.93
N ARG A 152 19.11 4.26 8.23
CA ARG A 152 19.42 4.99 7.00
C ARG A 152 18.36 4.77 5.92
N VAL A 153 17.90 3.54 5.73
CA VAL A 153 16.84 3.23 4.76
C VAL A 153 15.52 3.88 5.18
N ARG A 154 15.17 3.83 6.48
CA ARG A 154 13.96 4.45 7.02
C ARG A 154 13.98 5.98 6.86
N SER A 155 15.11 6.62 7.16
CA SER A 155 15.29 8.06 6.98
C SER A 155 15.15 8.45 5.51
N LYS A 156 15.75 7.68 4.58
CA LYS A 156 15.63 7.95 3.16
C LYS A 156 14.20 7.79 2.65
N LEU A 157 13.50 6.73 3.09
CA LEU A 157 12.08 6.53 2.78
C LEU A 157 11.24 7.72 3.26
N LEU A 158 11.41 8.13 4.52
CA LEU A 158 10.69 9.27 5.09
C LEU A 158 10.96 10.57 4.33
N GLU A 159 12.21 10.84 3.99
CA GLU A 159 12.61 12.01 3.21
C GLU A 159 11.90 12.03 1.86
N VAL A 160 11.89 10.91 1.14
CA VAL A 160 11.25 10.79 -0.17
C VAL A 160 9.74 10.96 -0.08
N LEU A 161 9.10 10.32 0.91
CA LEU A 161 7.65 10.45 1.11
C LEU A 161 7.25 11.88 1.50
N GLU A 162 8.03 12.55 2.35
CA GLU A 162 7.77 13.94 2.75
C GLU A 162 7.93 14.91 1.56
N GLN A 163 8.98 14.74 0.75
CA GLN A 163 9.16 15.53 -0.46
C GLN A 163 8.04 15.30 -1.46
N TYR A 164 7.66 14.05 -1.71
CA TYR A 164 6.55 13.70 -2.59
C TYR A 164 5.22 14.28 -2.09
N TRP A 165 4.96 14.20 -0.78
CA TRP A 165 3.80 14.79 -0.14
C TRP A 165 3.72 16.30 -0.43
N GLY A 166 4.78 17.04 -0.11
CA GLY A 166 4.78 18.50 -0.24
C GLY A 166 4.79 19.01 -1.68
N LEU A 167 5.48 18.33 -2.60
CA LEU A 167 5.61 18.78 -3.99
C LEU A 167 4.41 18.41 -4.85
N ILE A 168 3.86 17.21 -4.66
CA ILE A 168 2.86 16.63 -5.56
C ILE A 168 1.56 16.34 -4.81
N PHE A 169 1.61 15.46 -3.81
CA PHE A 169 0.41 14.79 -3.32
C PHE A 169 -0.52 15.71 -2.54
N GLU A 170 -0.03 16.65 -1.74
CA GLU A 170 -0.88 17.56 -0.94
C GLU A 170 -1.85 18.35 -1.83
N ARG A 171 -1.38 18.79 -3.01
CA ARG A 171 -2.20 19.52 -3.98
C ARG A 171 -3.24 18.60 -4.64
N GLU A 172 -2.89 17.36 -4.92
CA GLU A 172 -3.82 16.39 -5.50
C GLU A 172 -4.88 15.95 -4.46
N ALA A 173 -4.45 15.72 -3.22
CA ALA A 173 -5.33 15.42 -2.08
C ALA A 173 -6.42 16.49 -1.91
N LYS A 174 -6.06 17.78 -1.94
CA LYS A 174 -7.03 18.89 -1.85
C LYS A 174 -8.11 18.86 -2.95
N LYS A 175 -7.81 18.30 -4.12
CA LYS A 175 -8.77 18.16 -5.23
C LYS A 175 -9.62 16.89 -5.09
N LEU A 176 -9.00 15.79 -4.67
CA LEU A 176 -9.60 14.46 -4.66
C LEU A 176 -10.42 14.19 -3.40
N GLU A 177 -10.00 14.71 -2.24
CA GLU A 177 -10.61 14.43 -0.95
C GLU A 177 -12.12 14.74 -0.90
N PRO A 178 -12.63 15.87 -1.42
CA PRO A 178 -14.08 16.09 -1.47
C PRO A 178 -14.82 15.03 -2.29
N LEU A 179 -14.24 14.59 -3.41
CA LEU A 179 -14.83 13.57 -4.29
C LEU A 179 -14.87 12.20 -3.62
N PHE A 180 -13.79 11.84 -2.94
CA PHE A 180 -13.73 10.60 -2.16
C PHE A 180 -14.69 10.62 -0.99
N TYR A 181 -14.82 11.75 -0.29
CA TYR A 181 -15.79 11.88 0.79
C TYR A 181 -17.23 11.75 0.27
N THR A 182 -17.58 12.42 -0.82
CA THR A 182 -18.89 12.26 -1.46
C THR A 182 -19.15 10.82 -1.86
N SER A 183 -18.19 10.17 -2.53
CA SER A 183 -18.31 8.77 -2.93
C SER A 183 -18.48 7.85 -1.71
N LEU A 184 -17.71 8.07 -0.64
CA LEU A 184 -17.80 7.30 0.60
C LEU A 184 -19.18 7.44 1.24
N GLN A 185 -19.73 8.66 1.33
CA GLN A 185 -21.06 8.92 1.87
C GLN A 185 -22.15 8.26 1.02
N GLU A 186 -22.02 8.27 -0.31
CA GLU A 186 -22.92 7.56 -1.22
C GLU A 186 -22.89 6.05 -1.00
N LYS A 187 -21.69 5.47 -0.84
CA LYS A 187 -21.50 4.03 -0.56
C LYS A 187 -22.05 3.64 0.81
N ILE A 188 -21.80 4.45 1.85
CA ILE A 188 -22.37 4.24 3.18
C ILE A 188 -23.91 4.27 3.11
N LYS A 189 -24.48 5.28 2.46
CA LYS A 189 -25.94 5.40 2.30
C LYS A 189 -26.51 4.20 1.55
N LEU A 190 -25.85 3.75 0.47
CA LEU A 190 -26.28 2.59 -0.29
C LEU A 190 -26.28 1.33 0.56
N ALA A 191 -25.25 1.13 1.38
CA ALA A 191 -25.19 -0.01 2.30
C ALA A 191 -26.26 0.05 3.40
N GLN A 192 -26.57 1.24 3.91
CA GLN A 192 -27.63 1.44 4.91
C GLN A 192 -29.03 1.17 4.33
N THR A 193 -29.28 1.56 3.08
CA THR A 193 -30.62 1.42 2.47
C THR A 193 -30.83 0.10 1.74
N GLY A 194 -29.78 -0.44 1.11
CA GLY A 194 -29.85 -1.62 0.25
C GLY A 194 -29.05 -2.82 0.77
N GLY A 195 -28.44 -2.71 1.95
CA GLY A 195 -27.60 -3.75 2.53
C GLY A 195 -26.25 -3.92 1.82
N LEU A 196 -25.49 -4.90 2.29
CA LEU A 196 -24.15 -5.19 1.77
C LEU A 196 -24.18 -5.64 0.30
N GLU A 197 -25.25 -6.30 -0.14
CA GLU A 197 -25.41 -6.72 -1.53
C GLU A 197 -25.45 -5.54 -2.48
N ALA A 198 -26.24 -4.51 -2.17
CA ALA A 198 -26.32 -3.29 -2.97
C ALA A 198 -24.98 -2.56 -3.01
N LEU A 199 -24.27 -2.49 -1.88
CA LEU A 199 -22.92 -1.94 -1.83
C LEU A 199 -21.97 -2.69 -2.76
N LEU A 200 -21.87 -4.01 -2.62
CA LEU A 200 -20.98 -4.85 -3.40
C LEU A 200 -21.30 -4.79 -4.90
N GLY A 201 -22.58 -4.78 -5.26
CA GLY A 201 -23.03 -4.61 -6.65
C GLY A 201 -22.74 -3.23 -7.24
N SER A 202 -22.41 -2.24 -6.40
CA SER A 202 -22.02 -0.88 -6.84
C SER A 202 -20.52 -0.66 -6.95
N LEU A 203 -19.70 -1.60 -6.44
CA LEU A 203 -18.27 -1.59 -6.70
C LEU A 203 -18.07 -1.91 -8.19
N GLY A 204 -17.14 -1.21 -8.86
CA GLY A 204 -17.04 -1.21 -10.32
C GLY A 204 -16.98 -2.59 -10.99
N LEU A 205 -17.14 -2.60 -12.33
CA LEU A 205 -17.33 -3.75 -13.24
C LEU A 205 -16.48 -5.03 -13.03
N GLY A 206 -15.42 -4.98 -12.22
CA GLY A 206 -14.59 -6.13 -11.84
C GLY A 206 -15.12 -6.97 -10.66
N ILE A 207 -16.11 -6.51 -9.88
CA ILE A 207 -16.73 -7.30 -8.80
C ILE A 207 -18.17 -7.62 -9.21
N ARG A 208 -18.32 -8.66 -10.05
CA ARG A 208 -19.65 -9.22 -10.33
C ARG A 208 -20.00 -10.23 -9.25
N LEU A 209 -21.00 -9.90 -8.43
CA LEU A 209 -21.70 -10.88 -7.60
C LEU A 209 -22.48 -11.83 -8.52
N VAL A 210 -21.87 -12.95 -8.87
CA VAL A 210 -22.63 -14.09 -9.39
C VAL A 210 -23.25 -14.78 -8.18
N HIS A 211 -24.57 -14.80 -8.14
CA HIS A 211 -25.46 -15.15 -7.02
C HIS A 211 -25.19 -16.45 -6.25
N ASP A 212 -24.10 -17.19 -6.48
CA ASP A 212 -23.79 -18.41 -5.72
C ASP A 212 -22.28 -18.66 -5.44
N ARG A 213 -21.36 -17.77 -5.84
CA ARG A 213 -19.92 -17.90 -5.51
C ARG A 213 -19.19 -16.56 -5.51
N LEU A 214 -18.47 -16.27 -4.43
CA LEU A 214 -17.41 -15.25 -4.41
C LEU A 214 -16.22 -15.79 -5.22
N VAL A 215 -16.21 -15.53 -6.52
CA VAL A 215 -15.06 -15.80 -7.40
C VAL A 215 -14.38 -14.47 -7.68
N GLY A 216 -13.34 -14.15 -6.92
CA GLY A 216 -12.37 -13.15 -7.34
C GLY A 216 -11.60 -13.71 -8.53
N ARG A 217 -12.02 -13.37 -9.75
CA ARG A 217 -11.17 -13.48 -10.94
C ARG A 217 -11.06 -12.09 -11.53
N ALA A 218 -9.84 -11.56 -11.53
CA ALA A 218 -9.48 -10.49 -12.43
C ALA A 218 -9.77 -10.98 -13.86
N ILE A 219 -10.76 -10.38 -14.51
CA ILE A 219 -10.89 -10.51 -15.96
C ILE A 219 -9.88 -9.51 -16.52
N VAL A 220 -8.65 -9.98 -16.73
CA VAL A 220 -7.73 -9.33 -17.67
C VAL A 220 -8.28 -9.70 -19.05
N GLY A 221 -8.56 -8.68 -19.85
CA GLY A 221 -9.18 -8.85 -21.16
C GLY A 221 -8.30 -9.64 -22.12
N GLU A 222 -8.75 -10.82 -22.50
CA GLU A 222 -8.58 -11.49 -23.79
C GLU A 222 -9.94 -12.21 -23.98
N GLU A 223 -10.73 -12.08 -25.03
CA GLU A 223 -10.46 -12.03 -26.46
C GLU A 223 -11.55 -11.19 -27.15
N ALA A 224 -11.15 -10.32 -28.07
CA ALA A 224 -11.99 -9.84 -29.15
C ALA A 224 -11.36 -10.30 -30.47
N THR A 225 -11.56 -11.57 -30.81
CA THR A 225 -11.65 -12.11 -32.19
C THR A 225 -12.33 -13.46 -32.15
#